data_AF-A0A7S2CLI4-F1
#
_entry.id   AF-A0A7S2CLI4-F1
#
_cell.length_a   1.000
_cell.length_b   1.000
_cell.length_c   1.000
_cell.angle_alpha   90.00
_cell.angle_beta   90.00
_cell.angle_gamma   90.00
#
_symmetry.space_group_name_H-M   'P 1'
#
loop_
_entity.id
_entity.type
_entity.pdbx_description
1 polymer ?
#
loop_
_entity_poly.entity_id
_entity_poly.type
_entity_poly.pdbx_seq_one_letter_code
_entity_poly.pdbx_strand_id
1 'polypeptide(L)'
;SRSGHSAELLTLLLGRCDAKGINTSLVQAASGGHIHLVKVLLGHNPAADVLKRALLSSASKGHTAVLALLIPAVVSDEDRRAALVASCANSEMAAAALLLDSLPGPMMDQPLAICASKGQEQIGRCILDQYQTRIVQGDEASRQHARTAWDHSRNIARSKGKSAMVELLTERIDALGLG
;
A
#
# COMPACT_ATOMS: atom_id res chain seq x y z
N SER A 1 32.77 -16.55 4.05
CA SER A 1 31.34 -16.93 4.10
C SER A 1 30.71 -16.40 5.39
N ARG A 2 30.21 -15.15 5.40
CA ARG A 2 29.66 -14.49 6.61
C ARG A 2 28.13 -14.56 6.72
N SER A 3 27.44 -14.95 5.64
CA SER A 3 25.98 -15.03 5.57
C SER A 3 25.40 -16.34 6.14
N GLY A 4 26.11 -17.47 6.00
CA GLY A 4 25.65 -18.78 6.52
C GLY A 4 25.60 -18.84 8.05
N HIS A 5 26.65 -18.36 8.72
CA HIS A 5 26.73 -18.37 10.19
C HIS A 5 25.67 -17.48 10.85
N SER A 6 25.29 -16.36 10.22
CA SER A 6 24.24 -15.49 10.78
C SER A 6 22.86 -16.15 10.65
N ALA A 7 22.59 -16.84 9.54
CA ALA A 7 21.30 -17.50 9.30
C ALA A 7 21.08 -18.69 10.25
N GLU A 8 22.07 -19.57 10.44
CA GLU A 8 21.97 -20.70 11.38
C GLU A 8 21.80 -20.23 12.83
N LEU A 9 22.52 -19.18 13.22
CA LEU A 9 22.44 -18.61 14.57
C LEU A 9 21.07 -17.95 14.80
N LEU A 10 20.51 -17.31 13.77
CA LEU A 10 19.13 -16.81 13.77
C LEU A 10 18.10 -17.94 13.86
N THR A 11 18.25 -19.01 13.09
CA THR A 11 17.36 -20.17 13.16
C THR A 11 17.42 -20.84 14.55
N LEU A 12 18.62 -20.95 15.14
CA LEU A 12 18.83 -21.46 16.50
C LEU A 12 18.20 -20.58 17.57
N LEU A 13 18.32 -19.25 17.44
CA LEU A 13 17.68 -18.30 18.36
C LEU A 13 16.15 -18.33 18.22
N LEU A 14 15.64 -18.37 16.99
CA LEU A 14 14.21 -18.45 16.71
C LEU A 14 13.60 -19.78 17.18
N GLY A 15 14.33 -20.89 17.10
CA GLY A 15 13.93 -22.18 17.67
C GLY A 15 13.80 -22.19 19.20
N ARG A 16 14.33 -21.16 19.89
CA ARG A 16 14.19 -20.97 21.33
C ARG A 16 13.18 -19.87 21.71
N CYS A 17 12.69 -19.10 20.74
CA CYS A 17 11.66 -18.09 20.97
C CYS A 17 10.27 -18.75 20.99
N ASP A 18 9.40 -18.26 21.86
CA ASP A 18 7.98 -18.59 21.79
C ASP A 18 7.33 -17.93 20.56
N ALA A 19 6.12 -18.37 20.19
CA ALA A 19 5.39 -17.83 19.04
C ALA A 19 5.23 -16.29 19.12
N LYS A 20 5.14 -15.74 20.34
CA LYS A 20 5.01 -14.29 20.57
C LYS A 20 6.30 -13.53 20.27
N GLY A 21 7.47 -14.11 20.60
CA GLY A 21 8.78 -13.60 20.23
C GLY A 21 8.94 -13.54 18.71
N ILE A 22 8.62 -14.64 18.02
CA ILE A 22 8.69 -14.74 16.54
C ILE A 22 7.79 -13.68 15.87
N ASN A 23 6.57 -13.51 16.38
CA ASN A 23 5.62 -12.51 15.86
C ASN A 23 6.16 -11.08 15.99
N THR A 24 6.76 -10.76 17.14
CA THR A 24 7.38 -9.44 17.37
C THR A 24 8.59 -9.25 16.46
N SER A 25 9.41 -10.28 16.29
CA SER A 25 10.59 -10.25 15.41
C SER A 25 10.23 -9.97 13.96
N LEU A 26 9.15 -10.56 13.42
CA LEU A 26 8.75 -10.30 12.03
C LEU A 26 8.34 -8.85 11.80
N VAL A 27 7.53 -8.29 12.70
CA VAL A 27 7.10 -6.89 12.60
C VAL A 27 8.30 -5.94 12.69
N GLN A 28 9.24 -6.20 13.61
CA GLN A 28 10.46 -5.38 13.74
C GLN A 28 11.38 -5.51 12.52
N ALA A 29 11.59 -6.74 12.02
CA ALA A 29 12.37 -6.98 10.82
C ALA A 29 11.76 -6.27 9.60
N ALA A 30 10.42 -6.31 9.47
CA ALA A 30 9.72 -5.62 8.40
C ALA A 30 9.79 -4.10 8.53
N SER A 31 9.68 -3.58 9.76
CA SER A 31 9.82 -2.15 10.06
C SER A 31 11.24 -1.61 9.85
N GLY A 32 12.27 -2.46 9.94
CA GLY A 32 13.68 -2.10 9.71
C GLY A 32 14.20 -2.45 8.32
N GLY A 33 13.35 -3.00 7.44
CA GLY A 33 13.74 -3.38 6.09
C GLY A 33 14.68 -4.59 6.02
N HIS A 34 14.71 -5.45 7.03
CA HIS A 34 15.63 -6.59 7.11
C HIS A 34 15.15 -7.79 6.27
N ILE A 35 15.37 -7.71 4.96
CA ILE A 35 14.92 -8.68 3.94
C ILE A 35 15.24 -10.13 4.32
N HIS A 36 16.48 -10.42 4.71
CA HIS A 36 16.91 -11.78 5.06
C HIS A 36 16.15 -12.33 6.28
N LEU A 37 15.92 -11.51 7.30
CA LEU A 37 15.15 -11.89 8.49
C LEU A 37 13.70 -12.17 8.14
N VAL A 38 13.08 -11.30 7.32
CA VAL A 38 11.70 -11.48 6.88
C VAL A 38 11.53 -12.81 6.13
N LYS A 39 12.46 -13.16 5.23
CA LYS A 39 12.40 -14.46 4.52
C LYS A 39 12.46 -15.66 5.47
N VAL A 40 13.37 -15.64 6.44
CA VAL A 40 13.49 -16.71 7.44
C VAL A 40 12.21 -16.81 8.28
N LEU A 41 11.72 -15.67 8.77
CA LEU A 41 10.55 -15.61 9.65
C LEU A 41 9.24 -15.99 8.95
N LEU A 42 9.10 -15.69 7.66
CA LEU A 42 7.96 -16.17 6.85
C LEU A 42 7.90 -17.70 6.75
N GLY A 43 9.05 -18.38 6.82
CA GLY A 43 9.13 -19.85 6.85
C GLY A 43 8.49 -20.49 8.09
N HIS A 44 8.21 -19.71 9.14
CA HIS A 44 7.54 -20.18 10.36
C HIS A 44 6.01 -20.03 10.32
N ASN A 45 5.43 -19.73 9.15
CA ASN A 45 4.00 -19.56 8.93
C ASN A 45 3.33 -18.62 9.96
N PRO A 46 3.76 -17.35 10.02
CA PRO A 46 3.23 -16.37 10.96
C PRO A 46 1.73 -16.18 10.78
N ALA A 47 1.04 -15.86 11.89
CA ALA A 47 -0.39 -15.62 11.87
C ALA A 47 -0.76 -14.39 11.00
N ALA A 48 -1.99 -14.38 10.49
CA ALA A 48 -2.47 -13.35 9.56
C ALA A 48 -2.39 -11.92 10.14
N ASP A 49 -2.66 -11.75 11.43
CA ASP A 49 -2.55 -10.45 12.12
C ASP A 49 -1.11 -9.93 12.17
N VAL A 50 -0.14 -10.84 12.28
CA VAL A 50 1.30 -10.53 12.29
C VAL A 50 1.74 -10.12 10.90
N LEU A 51 1.34 -10.87 9.87
CA LEU A 51 1.60 -10.54 8.47
C LEU A 51 1.03 -9.18 8.11
N LYS A 52 -0.21 -8.89 8.51
CA LYS A 52 -0.83 -7.57 8.36
C LYS A 52 0.02 -6.47 8.99
N ARG A 53 0.40 -6.62 10.27
CA ARG A 53 1.20 -5.61 10.99
C ARG A 53 2.57 -5.40 10.36
N ALA A 54 3.22 -6.47 9.89
CA ALA A 54 4.48 -6.40 9.17
C ALA A 54 4.32 -5.66 7.83
N LEU A 55 3.25 -5.96 7.08
CA LEU A 55 2.92 -5.31 5.81
C LEU A 55 2.71 -3.81 6.01
N LEU A 56 1.87 -3.41 6.98
CA LEU A 56 1.62 -2.01 7.32
C LEU A 56 2.91 -1.28 7.71
N SER A 57 3.74 -1.91 8.54
CA SER A 57 5.00 -1.30 9.01
C SER A 57 5.95 -1.07 7.84
N SER A 58 6.17 -2.08 6.99
CA SER A 58 7.04 -1.95 5.82
C SER A 58 6.52 -0.94 4.79
N ALA A 59 5.20 -0.87 4.57
CA ALA A 59 4.58 0.08 3.65
C ALA A 59 4.71 1.53 4.13
N SER A 60 4.50 1.77 5.43
CA SER A 60 4.63 3.10 6.04
C SER A 60 6.06 3.64 6.05
N LYS A 61 7.05 2.75 5.93
CA LYS A 61 8.49 3.05 5.93
C LYS A 61 9.14 2.95 4.55
N GLY A 62 8.36 2.66 3.49
CA GLY A 62 8.90 2.57 2.13
C GLY A 62 9.78 1.35 1.87
N HIS A 63 9.73 0.30 2.70
CA HIS A 63 10.57 -0.90 2.55
C HIS A 63 10.03 -1.85 1.46
N THR A 64 10.09 -1.43 0.20
CA THR A 64 9.51 -2.12 -0.96
C THR A 64 9.99 -3.56 -1.14
N ALA A 65 11.27 -3.84 -0.89
CA ALA A 65 11.81 -5.20 -0.99
C ALA A 65 11.22 -6.15 0.05
N VAL A 66 10.92 -5.66 1.26
CA VAL A 66 10.18 -6.41 2.27
C VAL A 66 8.71 -6.54 1.87
N LEU A 67 8.12 -5.45 1.38
CA LEU A 67 6.72 -5.40 0.95
C LEU A 67 6.43 -6.43 -0.15
N ALA A 68 7.33 -6.57 -1.12
CA ALA A 68 7.25 -7.57 -2.19
C ALA A 68 7.27 -9.02 -1.68
N LEU A 69 7.90 -9.28 -0.53
CA LEU A 69 7.89 -10.60 0.11
C LEU A 69 6.60 -10.85 0.91
N LEU A 70 6.04 -9.79 1.50
CA LEU A 70 4.87 -9.89 2.37
C LEU A 70 3.55 -9.91 1.60
N ILE A 71 3.44 -9.21 0.47
CA ILE A 71 2.21 -9.16 -0.33
C ILE A 71 1.67 -10.55 -0.71
N PRO A 72 2.49 -11.49 -1.21
CA PRO A 72 2.01 -12.84 -1.54
C PRO A 72 1.55 -13.63 -0.31
N ALA A 73 2.07 -13.31 0.88
CA ALA A 73 1.67 -13.96 2.13
C ALA A 73 0.38 -13.36 2.73
N VAL A 74 0.00 -12.14 2.35
CA VAL A 74 -1.21 -11.45 2.82
C VAL A 74 -2.35 -11.65 1.82
N VAL A 75 -3.24 -12.59 2.14
CA VAL A 75 -4.39 -12.95 1.29
C VAL A 75 -5.46 -11.86 1.26
N SER A 76 -5.61 -11.09 2.35
CA SER A 76 -6.67 -10.09 2.49
C SER A 76 -6.39 -8.83 1.67
N ASP A 77 -7.28 -8.52 0.72
CA ASP A 77 -7.27 -7.27 -0.03
C ASP A 77 -7.45 -6.05 0.87
N GLU A 78 -8.21 -6.19 1.98
CA GLU A 78 -8.40 -5.13 2.97
C GLU A 78 -7.09 -4.79 3.67
N ASP A 79 -6.26 -5.78 3.98
CA ASP A 79 -4.97 -5.55 4.61
C ASP A 79 -3.98 -4.90 3.62
N ARG A 80 -4.02 -5.29 2.34
CA ARG A 80 -3.23 -4.63 1.29
C ARG A 80 -3.70 -3.19 1.04
N ARG A 81 -5.01 -2.93 1.11
CA ARG A 81 -5.58 -1.57 1.04
C ARG A 81 -5.15 -0.72 2.23
N ALA A 82 -5.19 -1.26 3.45
CA ALA A 82 -4.70 -0.57 4.63
C ALA A 82 -3.19 -0.23 4.51
N ALA A 83 -2.40 -1.11 3.91
CA ALA A 83 -1.01 -0.83 3.60
C ALA A 83 -0.85 0.29 2.56
N LEU A 84 -1.72 0.35 1.54
CA LEU A 84 -1.72 1.44 0.55
C LEU A 84 -2.06 2.78 1.19
N VAL A 85 -3.06 2.81 2.08
CA VAL A 85 -3.40 3.99 2.89
C VAL A 85 -2.18 4.42 3.71
N ALA A 86 -1.47 3.47 4.35
CA ALA A 86 -0.29 3.76 5.14
C ALA A 86 0.87 4.33 4.29
N SER A 87 1.13 3.79 3.09
CA SER A 87 2.15 4.35 2.19
C SER A 87 1.77 5.75 1.68
N CYS A 88 0.49 5.98 1.34
CA CYS A 88 0.01 7.32 0.96
C CYS A 88 0.14 8.30 2.13
N ALA A 89 -0.24 7.89 3.35
CA ALA A 89 -0.11 8.73 4.53
C ALA A 89 1.33 9.14 4.82
N ASN A 90 2.32 8.32 4.44
CA ASN A 90 3.75 8.59 4.62
C ASN A 90 4.47 9.10 3.36
N SER A 91 3.75 9.31 2.24
CA SER A 91 4.32 9.74 0.95
C SER A 91 5.30 8.72 0.31
N GLU A 92 5.12 7.44 0.60
CA GLU A 92 6.00 6.36 0.12
C GLU A 92 5.57 5.91 -1.29
N MET A 93 6.01 6.65 -2.31
CA MET A 93 5.63 6.45 -3.72
C MET A 93 5.86 5.02 -4.21
N ALA A 94 7.06 4.48 -3.99
CA ALA A 94 7.42 3.16 -4.50
C ALA A 94 6.65 2.03 -3.81
N ALA A 95 6.34 2.18 -2.52
CA ALA A 95 5.48 1.25 -1.79
C ALA A 95 4.02 1.33 -2.26
N ALA A 96 3.51 2.55 -2.48
CA ALA A 96 2.16 2.78 -2.99
C ALA A 96 1.98 2.15 -4.38
N ALA A 97 2.92 2.37 -5.31
CA ALA A 97 2.89 1.79 -6.65
C ALA A 97 2.84 0.25 -6.61
N LEU A 98 3.71 -0.36 -5.82
CA LEU A 98 3.78 -1.82 -5.69
C LEU A 98 2.47 -2.40 -5.11
N LEU A 99 1.85 -1.71 -4.14
CA LEU A 99 0.57 -2.13 -3.57
C LEU A 99 -0.59 -1.95 -4.54
N LEU A 100 -0.59 -0.87 -5.33
CA LEU A 100 -1.60 -0.63 -6.37
C LEU A 100 -1.61 -1.78 -7.39
N ASP A 101 -0.44 -2.22 -7.84
CA ASP A 101 -0.32 -3.35 -8.78
C ASP A 101 -0.87 -4.67 -8.21
N SER A 102 -0.95 -4.80 -6.89
CA SER A 102 -1.45 -6.00 -6.19
C SER A 102 -2.95 -5.99 -5.86
N LEU A 103 -3.65 -4.86 -6.07
CA LEU A 103 -5.05 -4.69 -5.66
C LEU A 103 -6.00 -4.80 -6.85
N PRO A 104 -7.22 -5.36 -6.67
CA PRO A 104 -8.18 -5.55 -7.76
C PRO A 104 -8.84 -4.26 -8.26
N GLY A 105 -8.68 -3.12 -7.55
CA GLY A 105 -9.04 -1.80 -8.05
C GLY A 105 -10.23 -1.05 -7.45
N PRO A 106 -11.38 -1.69 -7.13
CA PRO A 106 -12.46 -0.96 -6.50
C PRO A 106 -12.07 -0.52 -5.09
N MET A 107 -12.51 0.69 -4.71
CA MET A 107 -12.34 1.35 -3.40
C MET A 107 -10.99 2.05 -3.14
N MET A 108 -10.43 2.77 -4.13
CA MET A 108 -9.23 3.61 -3.94
C MET A 108 -9.55 5.04 -3.47
N ASP A 109 -10.78 5.34 -3.06
CA ASP A 109 -11.25 6.69 -2.71
C ASP A 109 -10.48 7.27 -1.52
N GLN A 110 -10.27 6.47 -0.48
CA GLN A 110 -9.52 6.90 0.71
C GLN A 110 -8.03 7.17 0.39
N PRO A 111 -7.29 6.27 -0.27
CA PRO A 111 -5.95 6.58 -0.78
C PRO A 111 -5.90 7.88 -1.60
N LEU A 112 -6.86 8.09 -2.52
CA LEU A 112 -6.92 9.29 -3.35
C LEU A 112 -7.16 10.56 -2.52
N ALA A 113 -8.07 10.52 -1.56
CA ALA A 113 -8.35 11.65 -0.66
C ALA A 113 -7.13 12.03 0.20
N ILE A 114 -6.35 11.04 0.65
CA ILE A 114 -5.08 11.27 1.37
C ILE A 114 -4.07 11.94 0.45
N CYS A 115 -3.88 11.41 -0.76
CA CYS A 115 -3.00 12.02 -1.76
C CYS A 115 -3.41 13.45 -2.04
N ALA A 116 -4.72 13.71 -2.14
CA ALA A 116 -5.27 15.01 -2.41
C ALA A 116 -5.01 16.02 -1.29
N SER A 117 -5.22 15.60 -0.04
CA SER A 117 -4.92 16.41 1.14
C SER A 117 -3.44 16.78 1.23
N LYS A 118 -2.54 15.85 0.89
CA LYS A 118 -1.09 16.05 0.96
C LYS A 118 -0.49 16.70 -0.30
N GLY A 119 -1.19 16.67 -1.42
CA GLY A 119 -0.70 17.15 -2.72
C GLY A 119 0.25 16.18 -3.40
N GLN A 120 0.08 14.87 -3.19
CA GLN A 120 0.91 13.81 -3.77
C GLN A 120 0.49 13.51 -5.21
N GLU A 121 0.83 14.40 -6.14
CA GLU A 121 0.40 14.32 -7.53
C GLU A 121 0.74 12.98 -8.18
N GLN A 122 1.97 12.48 -8.00
CA GLN A 122 2.42 11.26 -8.67
C GLN A 122 1.68 10.02 -8.17
N ILE A 123 1.46 9.89 -6.86
CA ILE A 123 0.68 8.78 -6.29
C ILE A 123 -0.79 8.90 -6.74
N GLY A 124 -1.35 10.11 -6.68
CA GLY A 124 -2.71 10.38 -7.14
C GLY A 124 -2.91 10.00 -8.61
N ARG A 125 -1.94 10.34 -9.47
CA ARG A 125 -1.95 9.97 -10.90
C ARG A 125 -1.97 8.46 -11.09
N CYS A 126 -1.09 7.72 -10.41
CA CYS A 126 -1.08 6.25 -10.48
C CYS A 126 -2.41 5.62 -10.02
N ILE A 127 -3.01 6.14 -8.94
CA ILE A 127 -4.34 5.71 -8.48
C ILE A 127 -5.38 5.94 -9.59
N LEU A 128 -5.42 7.15 -10.14
CA LEU A 128 -6.37 7.54 -11.18
C LEU A 128 -6.20 6.73 -12.46
N ASP A 129 -4.96 6.46 -12.89
CA ASP A 129 -4.66 5.64 -14.08
C ASP A 129 -5.18 4.21 -13.94
N GLN A 130 -4.91 3.58 -12.79
CA GLN A 130 -5.43 2.24 -12.52
C GLN A 130 -6.95 2.21 -12.42
N TYR A 131 -7.54 3.23 -11.77
CA TYR A 131 -8.99 3.30 -11.59
C TYR A 131 -9.68 3.57 -12.93
N GLN A 132 -9.16 4.48 -13.75
CA GLN A 132 -9.69 4.80 -15.08
C GLN A 132 -9.64 3.60 -16.02
N THR A 133 -8.55 2.84 -16.03
CA THR A 133 -8.43 1.60 -16.83
C THR A 133 -9.58 0.62 -16.52
N ARG A 134 -10.00 0.56 -15.25
CA ARG A 134 -11.07 -0.34 -14.79
C ARG A 134 -12.47 0.24 -15.02
N ILE A 135 -12.68 1.54 -14.82
CA ILE A 135 -13.97 2.21 -15.08
C ILE A 135 -14.32 2.20 -16.56
N VAL A 136 -13.35 2.30 -17.47
CA VAL A 136 -13.60 2.21 -18.93
C VAL A 136 -14.27 0.88 -19.30
N GLN A 137 -14.08 -0.17 -18.49
CA GLN A 137 -14.74 -1.47 -18.64
C GLN A 137 -16.06 -1.57 -17.86
N GLY A 138 -16.42 -0.54 -17.09
CA GLY A 138 -17.61 -0.48 -16.24
C GLY A 138 -18.79 0.25 -16.87
N ASP A 139 -19.91 0.22 -16.17
CA ASP A 139 -21.15 0.90 -16.56
C ASP A 139 -21.17 2.39 -16.19
N GLU A 140 -22.22 3.09 -16.60
CA GLU A 140 -22.48 4.49 -16.23
C GLU A 140 -22.48 4.70 -14.71
N ALA A 141 -23.04 3.76 -13.95
CA ALA A 141 -23.09 3.85 -12.49
C ALA A 141 -21.68 3.85 -11.88
N SER A 142 -20.77 3.02 -12.41
CA SER A 142 -19.35 2.99 -12.01
C SER A 142 -18.64 4.30 -12.32
N ARG A 143 -18.91 4.90 -13.48
CA ARG A 143 -18.40 6.23 -13.85
C ARG A 143 -18.93 7.32 -12.91
N GLN A 144 -20.21 7.29 -12.56
CA GLN A 144 -20.81 8.28 -11.68
C GLN A 144 -20.30 8.16 -10.23
N HIS A 145 -20.09 6.93 -9.75
CA HIS A 145 -19.47 6.69 -8.45
C HIS A 145 -18.04 7.24 -8.41
N ALA A 146 -17.25 6.94 -9.45
CA ALA A 146 -15.91 7.48 -9.62
C ALA A 146 -15.89 9.02 -9.58
N ARG A 147 -16.78 9.64 -10.36
CA ARG A 147 -16.92 11.11 -10.43
C ARG A 147 -17.13 11.70 -9.03
N THR A 148 -18.02 11.10 -8.25
CA THR A 148 -18.33 11.56 -6.88
C THR A 148 -17.10 11.46 -5.95
N ALA A 149 -16.37 10.35 -6.00
CA ALA A 149 -15.16 10.15 -5.21
C ALA A 149 -14.02 11.10 -5.62
N TRP A 150 -13.85 11.32 -6.92
CA TRP A 150 -12.84 12.22 -7.47
C TRP A 150 -13.17 13.68 -7.18
N ASP A 151 -14.44 14.07 -7.27
CA ASP A 151 -14.94 15.39 -6.86
C ASP A 151 -14.68 15.67 -5.38
N HIS A 152 -14.94 14.69 -4.52
CA HIS A 152 -14.64 14.80 -3.10
C HIS A 152 -13.14 15.05 -2.86
N SER A 153 -12.28 14.25 -3.50
CA SER A 153 -10.82 14.41 -3.43
C SER A 153 -10.37 15.77 -3.97
N ARG A 154 -10.99 16.27 -5.05
CA ARG A 154 -10.69 17.56 -5.65
C ARG A 154 -11.03 18.71 -4.70
N ASN A 155 -12.16 18.62 -4.01
CA ASN A 155 -12.56 19.61 -3.02
C ASN A 155 -11.59 19.63 -1.82
N ILE A 156 -11.12 18.47 -1.38
CA ILE A 156 -10.06 18.37 -0.36
C ILE A 156 -8.79 19.08 -0.84
N ALA A 157 -8.28 18.75 -2.03
CA ALA A 157 -7.09 19.39 -2.60
C ALA A 157 -7.24 20.91 -2.70
N ARG A 158 -8.40 21.40 -3.15
CA ARG A 158 -8.71 22.83 -3.24
C ARG A 158 -8.69 23.51 -1.87
N SER A 159 -9.31 22.90 -0.86
CA SER A 159 -9.33 23.43 0.51
C SER A 159 -7.93 23.52 1.15
N LYS A 160 -6.98 22.72 0.67
CA LYS A 160 -5.59 22.66 1.13
C LYS A 160 -4.61 23.40 0.21
N GLY A 161 -5.10 24.11 -0.81
CA GLY A 161 -4.27 24.87 -1.75
C GLY A 161 -3.36 24.01 -2.65
N LYS A 162 -3.73 22.75 -2.93
CA LYS A 162 -2.94 21.82 -3.74
C LYS A 162 -3.28 21.95 -5.22
N SER A 163 -2.84 23.03 -5.87
CA SER A 163 -3.21 23.39 -7.26
C SER A 163 -2.96 22.27 -8.27
N ALA A 164 -1.74 21.70 -8.30
CA ALA A 164 -1.39 20.61 -9.23
C ALA A 164 -2.32 19.40 -9.12
N MET A 165 -2.75 19.08 -7.89
CA MET A 165 -3.71 17.99 -7.66
C MET A 165 -5.13 18.37 -8.10
N VAL A 166 -5.54 19.63 -7.90
CA VAL A 166 -6.85 20.12 -8.38
C VAL A 166 -6.92 20.05 -9.89
N GLU A 167 -5.84 20.45 -10.59
CA GLU A 167 -5.71 20.38 -12.04
C GLU A 167 -5.79 18.93 -12.52
N LEU A 168 -4.98 18.04 -11.95
CA LEU A 168 -5.00 16.59 -12.26
C LEU A 168 -6.40 15.99 -12.09
N LEU A 169 -7.07 16.25 -10.96
CA LEU A 169 -8.41 15.71 -10.71
C LEU A 169 -9.46 16.30 -11.65
N THR A 170 -9.33 17.58 -12.03
CA THR A 170 -10.24 18.22 -12.99
C THR A 170 -10.11 17.57 -14.36
N GLU A 171 -8.88 17.43 -14.87
CA GLU A 171 -8.59 16.74 -16.13
C GLU A 171 -9.21 15.34 -16.17
N ARG A 172 -9.06 14.57 -15.07
CA ARG A 172 -9.60 13.21 -15.01
C ARG A 172 -11.11 13.15 -14.90
N ILE A 173 -11.73 14.03 -14.12
CA ILE A 173 -13.19 14.11 -14.01
C ILE A 173 -13.82 14.45 -15.36
N ASP A 174 -13.26 15.42 -16.08
CA ASP A 174 -13.76 15.82 -17.40
C ASP A 174 -13.62 14.68 -18.42
N ALA A 175 -12.55 13.88 -18.31
CA ALA A 175 -12.33 12.70 -19.14
C ALA A 175 -13.34 11.55 -18.91
N LEU A 176 -14.19 11.60 -17.87
CA LEU A 176 -15.25 10.59 -17.66
C LEU A 176 -16.40 10.72 -18.66
N GLY A 177 -16.55 11.88 -19.33
CA GLY A 177 -17.57 12.10 -20.35
C GLY A 177 -19.01 12.07 -19.82
N LEU A 178 -19.19 12.39 -18.53
CA LEU A 178 -20.49 12.47 -17.86
C LEU A 178 -21.04 13.90 -18.02
N GLY A 179 -22.00 14.06 -18.93
CA GLY A 179 -22.64 15.34 -19.29
C GLY A 179 -23.89 15.68 -18.47
#